data_AF-A0A9Q1R8A7-F1
#
_entry.id   AF-A0A9Q1R8A7-F1
#
_cell.length_a   1.000
_cell.length_b   1.000
_cell.length_c   1.000
_cell.angle_alpha   90.00
_cell.angle_beta   90.00
_cell.angle_gamma   90.00
#
_symmetry.space_group_name_H-M   'P 1'
#
loop_
_entity.id
_entity.type
_entity.pdbx_description
1 polymer ?
#
loop_
_entity_poly.entity_id
_entity_poly.type
_entity_poly.pdbx_seq_one_letter_code
_entity_poly.pdbx_strand_id
1 'polypeptide(L)'
;MGIKGNCLVGLLAHRNITLRIDHYEDYVVALSMSVSFLPFNGEQYLYRVFHWTVDFNPREETSMAAVWISFPRLSQDLFARRSLLSITSTIGRPIAIDKAT
;
A
#
# COMPACT_ATOMS: atom_id res chain seq x y z
N MET A 1 8.94 9.93 -1.40
CA MET A 1 8.91 8.61 -0.74
C MET A 1 10.05 8.57 0.25
N GLY A 2 9.80 8.83 1.54
CA GLY A 2 10.84 8.80 2.58
C GLY A 2 11.19 7.36 3.00
N ILE A 3 11.60 6.54 2.02
CA ILE A 3 11.97 5.13 2.23
C ILE A 3 13.24 5.09 3.07
N LYS A 4 13.22 4.31 4.15
CA LYS A 4 14.35 4.17 5.07
C LYS A 4 15.29 3.02 4.69
N GLY A 5 14.74 1.94 4.14
CA GLY A 5 15.46 0.75 3.71
C GLY A 5 15.91 0.80 2.25
N ASN A 6 16.38 -0.35 1.74
CA ASN A 6 16.69 -0.50 0.32
C ASN A 6 15.40 -0.62 -0.50
N CYS A 7 15.42 -0.02 -1.69
CA CYS A 7 14.37 -0.14 -2.69
C CYS A 7 15.00 -0.40 -4.05
N LEU A 8 14.72 -1.57 -4.62
CA LEU A 8 15.11 -1.88 -5.99
C LEU A 8 14.00 -1.43 -6.94
N VAL A 9 14.40 -0.72 -8.00
CA VAL A 9 13.49 -0.18 -9.00
C VAL A 9 13.68 -0.94 -10.30
N GLY A 10 12.60 -1.47 -10.86
CA GLY A 10 12.61 -2.19 -12.13
C GLY A 10 11.57 -1.64 -13.11
N LEU A 11 11.82 -1.77 -14.40
CA LEU A 11 10.82 -1.47 -15.43
C LEU A 11 10.01 -2.74 -15.71
N LEU A 12 8.70 -2.68 -15.54
CA LEU A 12 7.81 -3.81 -15.80
C LEU A 12 7.10 -3.68 -17.15
N ALA A 13 6.61 -2.48 -17.48
CA ALA A 13 5.96 -2.19 -18.75
C ALA A 13 6.08 -0.70 -19.12
N HIS A 14 5.63 -0.33 -20.32
CA HIS A 14 5.57 1.06 -20.76
C HIS A 14 4.58 1.83 -19.86
N ARG A 15 5.11 2.54 -18.84
CA ARG A 15 4.40 3.26 -17.74
C ARG A 15 4.20 2.50 -16.43
N ASN A 16 4.76 1.31 -16.26
CA ASN A 16 4.72 0.60 -14.97
C ASN A 16 6.14 0.28 -14.49
N ILE A 17 6.44 0.76 -13.29
CA ILE A 17 7.70 0.54 -12.60
C ILE A 17 7.42 -0.34 -11.38
N THR A 18 8.24 -1.34 -11.15
CA THR A 18 8.21 -2.16 -9.94
C THR A 18 9.12 -1.57 -8.89
N LEU A 19 8.60 -1.50 -7.66
CA LEU A 19 9.35 -1.09 -6.48
C LEU A 19 9.42 -2.31 -5.56
N ARG A 20 10.62 -2.87 -5.39
CA ARG A 20 10.87 -3.94 -4.42
C ARG A 20 11.47 -3.32 -3.18
N ILE A 21 10.63 -3.17 -2.17
CA ILE A 21 10.96 -2.55 -0.89
C ILE A 21 11.29 -3.65 0.12
N ASP A 22 12.45 -3.57 0.75
CA ASP A 22 12.91 -4.61 1.69
C ASP A 22 12.33 -4.44 3.11
N HIS A 23 11.94 -3.22 3.47
CA HIS A 23 11.35 -2.92 4.78
C HIS A 23 9.82 -2.86 4.72
N TYR A 24 9.19 -3.61 5.62
CA TYR A 24 7.73 -3.69 5.70
C TYR A 24 7.06 -2.32 5.97
N GLU A 25 7.65 -1.50 6.84
CA GLU A 25 7.09 -0.18 7.16
C GLU A 25 7.11 0.77 5.95
N ASP A 26 8.20 0.73 5.17
CA ASP A 26 8.31 1.52 3.93
C ASP A 26 7.30 1.06 2.89
N TYR A 27 7.03 -0.25 2.79
CA TYR A 27 5.98 -0.81 1.94
C TYR A 27 4.59 -0.29 2.34
N VAL A 28 4.26 -0.30 3.63
CA VAL A 28 2.96 0.21 4.14
C VAL A 28 2.80 1.69 3.82
N VAL A 29 3.84 2.49 4.04
CA VAL A 29 3.82 3.94 3.72
C VAL A 29 3.67 4.16 2.23
N ALA A 30 4.46 3.45 1.40
CA ALA A 30 4.40 3.56 -0.06
C ALA A 30 3.00 3.27 -0.59
N LEU A 31 2.40 2.17 -0.13
CA LEU A 31 1.07 1.75 -0.55
C LEU A 31 -0.05 2.68 -0.03
N SER A 32 0.13 3.28 1.15
CA SER A 32 -0.87 4.18 1.76
C SER A 32 -1.01 5.52 1.07
N MET A 33 0.00 5.98 0.32
CA MET A 33 -0.08 7.27 -0.37
C MET A 33 -1.09 7.25 -1.53
N SER A 34 -1.38 6.08 -2.11
CA SER A 34 -2.26 5.82 -3.27
C SER A 34 -1.91 6.56 -4.57
N VAL A 35 -1.76 7.89 -4.51
CA VAL A 35 -1.38 8.81 -5.57
C VAL A 35 -0.29 9.73 -5.04
N SER A 36 0.76 9.98 -5.81
CA SER A 36 1.85 10.87 -5.42
C SER A 36 2.53 11.51 -6.62
N PHE A 37 3.39 12.49 -6.35
CA PHE A 37 4.16 13.20 -7.37
C PHE A 37 5.62 12.75 -7.37
N LEU A 38 6.13 12.49 -8.56
CA LEU A 38 7.52 12.17 -8.81
C LEU A 38 8.16 13.35 -9.56
N PRO A 39 9.08 14.10 -8.92
CA PRO A 39 9.80 15.16 -9.61
C PRO A 39 10.83 14.53 -10.56
N PHE A 40 10.80 14.91 -11.83
CA PHE A 40 11.76 14.47 -12.84
C PHE A 40 11.97 15.57 -13.87
N ASN A 41 13.25 15.93 -14.14
CA ASN A 41 13.62 16.99 -15.08
C ASN A 41 12.90 18.34 -14.87
N GLY A 42 12.64 18.71 -13.61
CA GLY A 42 11.96 19.97 -13.27
C GLY A 42 10.43 19.91 -13.34
N GLU A 43 9.86 18.80 -13.83
CA GLU A 43 8.43 18.57 -13.91
C GLU A 43 7.95 17.62 -12.80
N GLN A 44 6.65 17.67 -12.47
CA GLN A 44 6.03 16.73 -11.54
C GLN A 44 5.13 15.74 -12.28
N TYR A 45 5.45 14.46 -12.18
CA TYR A 45 4.68 13.38 -12.77
C TYR A 45 3.81 12.72 -11.71
N LEU A 46 2.52 12.61 -11.98
CA LEU A 46 1.60 11.86 -11.13
C LEU A 46 1.85 10.37 -11.30
N TYR A 47 1.97 9.65 -10.20
CA TYR A 47 1.99 8.19 -10.21
C TYR A 47 1.03 7.63 -9.16
N ARG A 48 0.63 6.38 -9.38
CA ARG A 48 -0.20 5.60 -8.47
C ARG A 48 0.58 4.40 -7.97
N VAL A 49 0.42 4.11 -6.68
CA VAL A 49 1.02 2.92 -6.05
C VAL A 49 -0.09 1.93 -5.79
N PHE A 50 0.13 0.68 -6.20
CA PHE A 50 -0.75 -0.43 -5.92
C PHE A 50 0.09 -1.68 -5.63
N HIS A 51 -0.51 -2.65 -4.95
CA HIS A 51 0.14 -3.92 -4.66
C HIS A 51 0.27 -4.74 -5.94
N TRP A 52 1.47 -5.24 -6.22
CA TRP A 52 1.71 -6.11 -7.37
C TRP A 52 1.15 -7.52 -7.12
N THR A 53 0.50 -8.09 -8.13
CA THR A 53 -0.05 -9.45 -8.10
C THR A 53 0.41 -10.23 -9.33
N VAL A 54 0.38 -11.57 -9.26
CA VAL A 54 0.87 -12.45 -10.35
C VAL A 54 0.04 -12.30 -11.62
N ASP A 55 -1.23 -11.93 -11.48
CA ASP A 55 -2.20 -11.65 -12.55
C ASP A 55 -2.13 -10.21 -13.06
N PHE A 56 -1.13 -9.41 -12.67
CA PHE A 56 -0.97 -8.04 -13.14
C PHE A 56 -0.93 -7.96 -14.68
N ASN A 57 -1.86 -7.18 -15.24
CA ASN A 57 -1.92 -6.89 -16.67
C ASN A 57 -1.78 -5.38 -16.91
N PRO A 58 -0.70 -4.89 -17.55
CA PRO A 58 -0.50 -3.46 -17.78
C PRO A 58 -1.52 -2.83 -18.74
N ARG A 59 -2.35 -3.63 -19.40
CA ARG A 59 -3.43 -3.15 -20.28
C ARG A 59 -4.77 -2.98 -19.56
N GLU A 60 -4.86 -3.38 -18.30
CA GLU A 60 -6.07 -3.33 -17.49
C GLU A 60 -5.84 -2.49 -16.23
N GLU A 61 -6.87 -1.78 -15.79
CA GLU A 61 -6.82 -1.05 -14.53
C GLU A 61 -6.87 -2.07 -13.37
N THR A 62 -6.01 -1.89 -12.37
CA THR A 62 -6.01 -2.76 -11.18
C THR A 62 -7.31 -2.54 -10.39
N SER A 63 -8.07 -3.62 -10.16
CA SER A 63 -9.34 -3.58 -9.42
C SER A 63 -9.19 -3.48 -7.90
N MET A 64 -7.96 -3.60 -7.40
CA MET A 64 -7.63 -3.59 -5.97
C MET A 64 -7.05 -2.24 -5.54
N ALA A 65 -7.52 -1.73 -4.39
CA ALA A 65 -6.99 -0.54 -3.74
C ALA A 65 -6.67 -0.83 -2.27
N ALA A 66 -5.61 -0.21 -1.76
CA ALA A 66 -5.33 -0.20 -0.32
C ALA A 66 -6.17 0.89 0.35
N VAL A 67 -6.82 0.53 1.46
CA VAL A 67 -7.69 1.43 2.22
C VAL A 67 -7.38 1.34 3.71
N TRP A 68 -7.53 2.46 4.41
CA TRP A 68 -7.54 2.50 5.87
C TRP A 68 -8.98 2.40 6.37
N ILE A 69 -9.22 1.53 7.34
CA ILE A 69 -10.54 1.30 7.93
C ILE A 69 -10.48 1.66 9.40
N SER A 70 -11.38 2.54 9.83
CA SER A 70 -11.55 2.92 11.22
C SER A 70 -12.81 2.26 11.79
N PHE A 71 -12.71 1.72 13.01
CA PHE A 71 -13.84 1.15 13.74
C PHE A 71 -14.19 2.05 14.93
N PRO A 72 -14.89 3.18 14.70
CA PRO A 72 -15.28 4.05 15.80
C PRO A 72 -16.20 3.27 16.75
N ARG A 73 -15.94 3.38 18.06
CA ARG A 73 -16.72 2.71 19.12
C ARG A 73 -16.59 1.18 19.17
N LEU A 74 -15.54 0.61 18.57
CA LEU A 74 -15.20 -0.78 18.82
C LEU A 74 -14.89 -0.97 20.32
N SER A 75 -15.40 -2.06 20.92
CA SER A 75 -15.12 -2.36 22.33
C SER A 75 -13.62 -2.57 22.55
N GLN A 76 -13.09 -2.11 23.69
CA GLN A 76 -11.67 -2.26 24.05
C GLN A 76 -11.23 -3.73 24.07
N ASP A 77 -12.12 -4.66 24.43
CA ASP A 77 -11.86 -6.10 24.42
C ASP A 77 -11.56 -6.63 23.00
N LEU A 78 -11.95 -5.89 21.96
CA LEU A 78 -11.73 -6.24 20.56
C LEU A 78 -10.54 -5.50 19.92
N PHE A 79 -9.76 -4.73 20.69
CA PHE A 79 -8.56 -4.04 20.19
C PHE A 79 -7.37 -4.99 20.00
N ALA A 80 -7.48 -6.24 20.49
CA ALA A 80 -6.47 -7.25 20.25
C ALA A 80 -6.24 -7.43 18.74
N ARG A 81 -4.97 -7.48 18.33
CA ARG A 81 -4.54 -7.67 16.93
C ARG A 81 -5.31 -8.80 16.23
N ARG A 82 -5.52 -9.93 16.91
CA ARG A 82 -6.25 -11.08 16.35
C ARG A 82 -7.70 -10.74 16.03
N SER A 83 -8.38 -10.01 16.91
CA SER A 83 -9.77 -9.57 16.72
C SER A 83 -9.88 -8.61 15.54
N LEU A 84 -9.00 -7.61 15.47
CA LEU A 84 -8.95 -6.66 14.35
C LEU A 84 -8.69 -7.35 13.00
N LEU A 85 -7.72 -8.27 12.96
CA LEU A 85 -7.43 -9.06 11.75
C LEU A 85 -8.63 -9.94 11.36
N SER A 86 -9.32 -10.53 12.33
CA SER A 86 -10.50 -11.36 12.07
C SER A 86 -11.63 -10.53 11.46
N ILE A 87 -11.95 -9.36 12.02
CA ILE A 87 -13.01 -8.48 11.52
C ILE A 87 -12.67 -8.00 10.11
N THR A 88 -11.45 -7.49 9.91
CA THR A 88 -11.02 -6.92 8.62
C THR A 88 -10.87 -7.96 7.51
N SER A 89 -10.62 -9.23 7.86
CA SER A 89 -10.50 -10.33 6.88
C SER A 89 -11.78 -10.54 6.05
N THR A 90 -12.94 -10.11 6.57
CA THR A 90 -14.22 -10.17 5.84
C THR A 90 -14.32 -9.14 4.72
N ILE A 91 -13.53 -8.06 4.77
CA ILE A 91 -13.53 -6.96 3.79
C ILE A 91 -12.44 -7.18 2.73
N GLY A 92 -11.31 -7.77 3.12
CA GLY A 92 -10.20 -8.03 2.23
C GLY A 92 -8.99 -8.59 2.97
N ARG A 93 -7.81 -8.52 2.35
CA ARG A 93 -6.57 -8.98 2.97
C ARG A 93 -6.01 -7.89 3.89
N PRO A 94 -5.96 -8.10 5.22
CA PRO A 94 -5.41 -7.11 6.13
C PRO A 94 -3.92 -6.91 5.85
N ILE A 95 -3.49 -5.65 5.78
CA ILE A 95 -2.09 -5.29 5.54
C ILE A 95 -1.47 -4.85 6.87
N ALA A 96 -1.80 -3.64 7.33
CA ALA A 96 -1.25 -3.05 8.53
C ALA A 96 -2.34 -2.72 9.55
N ILE A 97 -1.93 -2.63 10.81
CA ILE A 97 -2.73 -2.06 11.90
C ILE A 97 -1.98 -0.83 12.37
N ASP A 98 -2.68 0.29 12.48
CA ASP A 98 -2.09 1.51 13.03
C ASP A 98 -1.77 1.32 14.51
N LYS A 99 -0.58 1.74 14.92
CA LYS A 99 -0.09 1.53 16.29
C LYS A 99 -0.61 2.56 17.30
N ALA A 100 -1.32 3.60 16.84
CA ALA A 100 -1.74 4.73 17.69
C ALA A 100 -2.97 4.44 18.57
N THR A 101 -3.27 3.17 18.89
CA THR A 101 -4.45 2.83 19.69
C THR A 101 -4.18 2.97 21.19
#